data_AF-A0A352NIZ4-F1
#
_entry.id   AF-A0A352NIZ4-F1
#
_cell.length_a   1.000
_cell.length_b   1.000
_cell.length_c   1.000
_cell.angle_alpha   90.00
_cell.angle_beta   90.00
_cell.angle_gamma   90.00
#
_symmetry.space_group_name_H-M   'P 1'
#
loop_
_entity.id
_entity.type
_entity.pdbx_description
1 polymer ?
#
loop_
_entity_poly.entity_id
_entity_poly.type
_entity_poly.pdbx_seq_one_letter_code
_entity_poly.pdbx_strand_id
1 'polypeptide(L)'
;MPEHPHSYAFSIRHHWWFDSGLTGLYYIAAQVKGDNPKYDTVTFHEDASGLTFTGTDQEVLKEFLNDCYEHLAFKYWNVSTKKQKEDKDLVRLDVHTGKIELIAKRNPAPIPSLFTGARSWRAEGIAYKDLPVDKKEEVDLFLKEHKRNLWGKEQLLVYEAPVCHQQIELFPVKGKKSVCSVCGQTAVCSEVSLPSFLLFASQSATHSFNSEGKKPDKICWECEFLGKFAVEAAHYKSSDENLYILQIHTGNVEK
;
A
#
# COMPACT_ATOMS: atom_id res chain seq x y z
N MET A 1 2.12 35.21 -7.52
CA MET A 1 0.98 34.96 -8.44
C MET A 1 0.02 34.06 -7.68
N PRO A 2 -1.31 34.23 -7.75
CA PRO A 2 -2.19 33.27 -7.10
C PRO A 2 -2.06 31.96 -7.87
N GLU A 3 -1.46 30.95 -7.24
CA GLU A 3 -1.38 29.60 -7.81
C GLU A 3 -2.82 29.12 -8.01
N HIS A 4 -3.17 28.80 -9.26
CA HIS A 4 -4.47 28.22 -9.53
C HIS A 4 -4.52 26.86 -8.85
N PRO A 5 -5.60 26.57 -8.08
CA PRO A 5 -5.69 25.31 -7.36
C PRO A 5 -5.61 24.14 -8.35
N HIS A 6 -4.73 23.20 -8.06
CA HIS A 6 -4.59 21.99 -8.87
C HIS A 6 -5.73 21.04 -8.53
N SER A 7 -6.40 20.50 -9.55
CA SER A 7 -7.49 19.54 -9.39
C SER A 7 -7.19 18.26 -10.14
N TYR A 8 -7.46 17.12 -9.51
CA TYR A 8 -7.23 15.81 -10.06
C TYR A 8 -8.42 14.89 -9.77
N ALA A 9 -8.94 14.23 -10.80
CA ALA A 9 -10.15 13.41 -10.72
C ALA A 9 -9.84 11.93 -10.99
N PHE A 10 -10.24 11.07 -10.06
CA PHE A 10 -10.30 9.63 -10.27
C PHE A 10 -11.69 9.24 -10.76
N SER A 11 -11.81 8.96 -12.06
CA SER A 11 -13.10 8.55 -12.64
C SER A 11 -13.51 7.12 -12.25
N ILE A 12 -14.82 6.86 -12.27
CA ILE A 12 -15.38 5.50 -12.18
C ILE A 12 -14.76 4.61 -13.28
N ARG A 13 -14.44 3.36 -12.94
CA ARG A 13 -13.88 2.37 -13.88
C ARG A 13 -14.95 1.41 -14.41
N HIS A 14 -16.18 1.50 -13.91
CA HIS A 14 -17.26 0.54 -14.17
C HIS A 14 -16.84 -0.89 -13.85
N HIS A 15 -16.06 -1.01 -12.79
CA HIS A 15 -15.50 -2.27 -12.34
C HIS A 15 -15.50 -2.27 -10.82
N TRP A 16 -16.30 -3.18 -10.25
CA TRP A 16 -16.66 -3.20 -8.84
C TRP A 16 -15.46 -3.01 -7.90
N TRP A 17 -14.32 -3.65 -8.17
CA TRP A 17 -13.13 -3.58 -7.33
C TRP A 17 -12.54 -2.17 -7.29
N PHE A 18 -12.33 -1.55 -8.46
CA PHE A 18 -11.74 -0.22 -8.55
C PHE A 18 -12.73 0.86 -8.09
N ASP A 19 -14.02 0.66 -8.33
CA ASP A 19 -15.07 1.56 -7.84
C ASP A 19 -15.24 1.47 -6.32
N SER A 20 -15.09 0.26 -5.75
CA SER A 20 -14.93 0.09 -4.29
C SER A 20 -13.66 0.76 -3.79
N GLY A 21 -12.59 0.76 -4.60
CA GLY A 21 -11.36 1.50 -4.36
C GLY A 21 -11.56 3.01 -4.25
N LEU A 22 -12.43 3.61 -5.08
CA LEU A 22 -12.81 5.03 -4.95
C LEU A 22 -13.48 5.30 -3.60
N THR A 23 -14.40 4.42 -3.19
CA THR A 23 -15.09 4.52 -1.90
C THR A 23 -14.11 4.38 -0.73
N GLY A 24 -13.19 3.40 -0.80
CA GLY A 24 -12.14 3.21 0.19
C GLY A 24 -11.19 4.42 0.27
N LEU A 25 -10.83 4.99 -0.87
CA LEU A 25 -10.00 6.20 -0.94
C LEU A 25 -10.71 7.39 -0.29
N TYR A 26 -12.01 7.58 -0.54
CA TYR A 26 -12.80 8.63 0.10
C TYR A 26 -12.76 8.52 1.63
N TYR A 27 -13.03 7.33 2.19
CA TYR A 27 -13.04 7.14 3.64
C TYR A 27 -11.67 7.34 4.27
N ILE A 28 -10.61 6.84 3.64
CA ILE A 28 -9.24 7.03 4.12
C ILE A 28 -8.83 8.50 4.03
N ALA A 29 -9.16 9.19 2.92
CA ALA A 29 -8.88 10.60 2.74
C ALA A 29 -9.57 11.46 3.80
N ALA A 30 -10.81 11.15 4.16
CA ALA A 30 -11.53 11.83 5.24
C ALA A 30 -10.86 11.64 6.61
N GLN A 31 -10.36 10.44 6.91
CA GLN A 31 -9.61 10.18 8.15
C GLN A 31 -8.28 10.93 8.16
N VAL A 32 -7.46 10.80 7.11
CA VAL A 32 -6.14 11.44 7.04
C VAL A 32 -6.24 12.95 7.11
N LYS A 33 -7.24 13.56 6.44
CA LYS A 33 -7.51 14.99 6.56
C LYS A 33 -7.94 15.37 7.99
N GLY A 34 -8.83 14.59 8.61
CA GLY A 34 -9.31 14.85 9.97
C GLY A 34 -8.24 14.73 11.05
N ASP A 35 -7.29 13.82 10.88
CA ASP A 35 -6.20 13.56 11.82
C ASP A 35 -5.00 14.50 11.61
N ASN A 36 -4.92 15.21 10.47
CA ASN A 36 -3.75 16.00 10.11
C ASN A 36 -4.12 17.41 9.57
N PRO A 37 -3.98 18.46 10.39
CA PRO A 37 -4.27 19.84 10.01
C PRO A 37 -3.48 20.35 8.80
N LYS A 38 -2.35 19.71 8.44
CA LYS A 38 -1.56 20.11 7.26
C LYS A 38 -2.35 20.00 5.94
N TYR A 39 -3.44 19.24 5.93
CA TYR A 39 -4.30 19.02 4.77
C TYR A 39 -5.62 19.82 4.80
N ASP A 40 -5.72 20.87 5.62
CA ASP A 40 -6.92 21.72 5.69
C ASP A 40 -7.26 22.36 4.34
N THR A 41 -6.26 22.68 3.52
CA THR A 41 -6.41 23.26 2.18
C THR A 41 -6.84 22.26 1.11
N VAL A 42 -6.72 20.95 1.36
CA VAL A 42 -7.13 19.91 0.41
C VAL A 42 -8.63 19.68 0.53
N THR A 43 -9.36 19.77 -0.57
CA THR A 43 -10.79 19.44 -0.61
C THR A 43 -11.01 18.26 -1.55
N PHE A 44 -12.05 17.48 -1.28
CA PHE A 44 -12.44 16.41 -2.18
C PHE A 44 -13.95 16.23 -2.16
N HIS A 45 -14.51 15.89 -3.32
CA HIS A 45 -15.94 15.67 -3.49
C HIS A 45 -16.19 14.49 -4.42
N GLU A 46 -17.23 13.75 -4.11
CA GLU A 46 -17.74 12.67 -4.94
C GLU A 46 -18.89 13.17 -5.82
N ASP A 47 -18.94 12.68 -7.05
CA ASP A 47 -20.05 12.88 -7.96
C ASP A 47 -20.32 11.60 -8.78
N ALA A 48 -21.25 11.66 -9.73
CA ALA A 48 -21.59 10.52 -10.58
C ALA A 48 -20.44 10.06 -11.50
N SER A 49 -19.40 10.89 -11.68
CA SER A 49 -18.24 10.60 -12.53
C SER A 49 -17.06 10.02 -11.76
N GLY A 50 -16.98 10.26 -10.44
CA GLY A 50 -15.94 9.70 -9.57
C GLY A 50 -15.61 10.58 -8.37
N LEU A 51 -14.32 10.63 -8.02
CA LEU A 51 -13.80 11.36 -6.87
C LEU A 51 -12.77 12.41 -7.31
N THR A 52 -13.04 13.67 -7.03
CA THR A 52 -12.17 14.80 -7.40
C THR A 52 -11.50 15.39 -6.18
N PHE A 53 -10.17 15.53 -6.24
CA PHE A 53 -9.34 16.20 -5.24
C PHE A 53 -8.87 17.55 -5.75
N THR A 54 -8.88 18.56 -4.89
CA THR A 54 -8.39 19.90 -5.17
C THR A 54 -7.44 20.35 -4.06
N GLY A 55 -6.25 20.81 -4.44
CA GLY A 55 -5.21 21.31 -3.54
C GLY A 55 -4.58 22.59 -4.08
N THR A 56 -3.64 23.17 -3.31
CA THR A 56 -2.90 24.37 -3.74
C THR A 56 -2.08 24.10 -5.00
N ASP A 57 -1.47 22.92 -5.06
CA ASP A 57 -0.62 22.46 -6.16
C ASP A 57 -0.60 20.93 -6.23
N GLN A 58 0.08 20.39 -7.25
CA GLN A 58 0.17 18.95 -7.49
C GLN A 58 1.00 18.23 -6.42
N GLU A 59 2.02 18.87 -5.85
CA GLU A 59 2.87 18.23 -4.83
C GLU A 59 2.10 18.04 -3.52
N VAL A 60 1.27 19.01 -3.13
CA VAL A 60 0.37 18.86 -1.98
C VAL A 60 -0.63 17.72 -2.19
N LEU A 61 -1.23 17.60 -3.39
CA LEU A 61 -2.11 16.46 -3.69
C LEU A 61 -1.35 15.13 -3.69
N LYS A 62 -0.14 15.11 -4.23
CA LYS A 62 0.71 13.92 -4.25
C LYS A 62 1.10 13.48 -2.84
N GLU A 63 1.51 14.40 -1.98
CA GLU A 63 1.81 14.13 -0.58
C GLU A 63 0.57 13.59 0.14
N PHE A 64 -0.59 14.24 -0.04
CA PHE A 64 -1.85 13.80 0.57
C PHE A 64 -2.26 12.39 0.16
N LEU A 65 -2.20 12.06 -1.14
CA LEU A 65 -2.55 10.73 -1.64
C LEU A 65 -1.53 9.66 -1.20
N ASN A 66 -0.25 10.02 -1.04
CA ASN A 66 0.75 9.13 -0.45
C ASN A 66 0.44 8.85 1.02
N ASP A 67 0.11 9.88 1.82
CA ASP A 67 -0.26 9.71 3.23
C ASP A 67 -1.55 8.88 3.37
N CYS A 68 -2.51 9.03 2.46
CA CYS A 68 -3.68 8.15 2.37
C CYS A 68 -3.27 6.69 2.16
N TYR A 69 -2.33 6.43 1.25
CA TYR A 69 -1.88 5.08 0.97
C TYR A 69 -1.04 4.48 2.09
N GLU A 70 -0.20 5.27 2.74
CA GLU A 70 0.53 4.84 3.94
C GLU A 70 -0.46 4.51 5.08
N HIS A 71 -1.49 5.34 5.30
CA HIS A 71 -2.53 5.06 6.31
C HIS A 71 -3.27 3.75 6.03
N LEU A 72 -3.66 3.51 4.77
CA LEU A 72 -4.22 2.23 4.33
C LEU A 72 -3.23 1.07 4.60
N ALA A 73 -1.95 1.26 4.27
CA ALA A 73 -0.91 0.26 4.49
C ALA A 73 -0.73 -0.06 5.97
N PHE A 74 -0.74 0.94 6.86
CA PHE A 74 -0.69 0.73 8.31
C PHE A 74 -1.89 -0.04 8.85
N LYS A 75 -3.08 0.14 8.25
CA LYS A 75 -4.30 -0.55 8.66
C LYS A 75 -4.37 -2.00 8.19
N TYR A 76 -3.74 -2.33 7.06
CA TYR A 76 -3.92 -3.65 6.43
C TYR A 76 -2.64 -4.42 6.12
N TRP A 77 -1.56 -3.79 5.66
CA TRP A 77 -0.31 -4.48 5.32
C TRP A 77 0.65 -4.56 6.51
N ASN A 78 0.77 -3.47 7.26
CA ASN A 78 1.81 -3.26 8.24
C ASN A 78 1.27 -3.37 9.68
N VAL A 79 0.35 -4.31 9.91
CA VAL A 79 -0.27 -4.57 11.21
C VAL A 79 0.48 -5.64 12.00
N SER A 80 0.20 -5.74 13.31
CA SER A 80 0.66 -6.82 14.18
C SER A 80 -0.53 -7.43 14.90
N THR A 81 -0.57 -8.75 14.99
CA THR A 81 -1.58 -9.46 15.80
C THR A 81 -1.39 -9.18 17.29
N LYS A 82 -2.42 -9.42 18.12
CA LYS A 82 -2.32 -9.26 19.59
C LYS A 82 -1.12 -10.02 20.16
N LYS A 83 -0.98 -11.29 19.78
CA LYS A 83 0.14 -12.14 20.17
C LYS A 83 1.50 -11.54 19.78
N GLN A 84 1.65 -11.02 18.56
CA GLN A 84 2.91 -10.40 18.14
C GLN A 84 3.25 -9.10 18.89
N LYS A 85 2.23 -8.34 19.32
CA LYS A 85 2.42 -7.15 20.16
C LYS A 85 2.88 -7.50 21.57
N GLU A 86 2.48 -8.67 22.07
CA GLU A 86 2.90 -9.21 23.37
C GLU A 86 4.30 -9.83 23.29
N ASP A 87 4.56 -10.67 22.29
CA ASP A 87 5.82 -11.44 22.14
C ASP A 87 7.03 -10.53 21.86
N LYS A 88 6.85 -9.44 21.09
CA LYS A 88 7.90 -8.48 20.69
C LYS A 88 9.19 -9.16 20.21
N ASP A 89 9.09 -9.89 19.10
CA ASP A 89 10.19 -10.74 18.62
C ASP A 89 11.19 -10.09 17.65
N LEU A 90 11.06 -8.80 17.35
CA LEU A 90 11.92 -8.11 16.39
C LEU A 90 12.89 -7.19 17.11
N VAL A 91 14.19 -7.37 16.85
CA VAL A 91 15.25 -6.52 17.38
C VAL A 91 15.37 -5.27 16.53
N ARG A 92 15.29 -4.10 17.17
CA ARG A 92 15.36 -2.77 16.54
C ARG A 92 16.43 -1.92 17.22
N LEU A 93 17.09 -1.06 16.45
CA LEU A 93 17.83 0.09 16.96
C LEU A 93 16.96 1.35 16.89
N ASP A 94 16.63 1.92 18.03
CA ASP A 94 16.00 3.23 18.10
C ASP A 94 17.03 4.32 17.72
N VAL A 95 16.79 5.02 16.60
CA VAL A 95 17.74 6.01 16.05
C VAL A 95 17.82 7.27 16.92
N HIS A 96 16.77 7.60 17.67
CA HIS A 96 16.73 8.81 18.51
C HIS A 96 17.47 8.63 19.84
N THR A 97 17.33 7.44 20.44
CA THR A 97 17.91 7.12 21.75
C THR A 97 19.19 6.28 21.64
N GLY A 98 19.46 5.70 20.47
CA GLY A 98 20.60 4.81 20.23
C GLY A 98 20.50 3.45 20.92
N LYS A 99 19.32 3.11 21.47
CA LYS A 99 19.08 1.89 22.26
C LYS A 99 18.56 0.75 21.39
N ILE A 100 18.96 -0.47 21.75
CA ILE A 100 18.43 -1.69 21.15
C ILE A 100 17.19 -2.11 21.94
N GLU A 101 16.10 -2.38 21.24
CA GLU A 101 14.86 -2.81 21.86
C GLU A 101 14.15 -3.90 21.05
N LEU A 102 13.17 -4.52 21.71
CA LEU A 102 12.30 -5.52 21.13
C LEU A 102 10.96 -4.89 20.74
N ILE A 103 10.59 -5.03 19.47
CA ILE A 103 9.31 -4.56 18.93
C ILE A 103 8.50 -5.71 18.32
N ALA A 104 7.22 -5.45 18.08
CA ALA A 104 6.34 -6.41 17.44
C ALA A 104 6.73 -6.65 15.98
N LYS A 105 6.74 -7.91 15.55
CA LYS A 105 6.78 -8.23 14.11
C LYS A 105 5.45 -7.85 13.48
N ARG A 106 5.50 -7.42 12.23
CA ARG A 106 4.30 -7.21 11.41
C ARG A 106 3.86 -8.51 10.76
N ASN A 107 2.55 -8.65 10.60
CA ASN A 107 1.88 -9.68 9.84
C ASN A 107 0.68 -9.04 9.14
N PRO A 108 0.64 -9.02 7.81
CA PRO A 108 -0.47 -8.41 7.07
C PRO A 108 -1.82 -9.03 7.43
N ALA A 109 -2.88 -8.26 7.25
CA ALA A 109 -4.25 -8.74 7.32
C ALA A 109 -4.49 -9.87 6.28
N PRO A 110 -5.51 -10.72 6.45
CA PRO A 110 -5.69 -11.92 5.62
C PRO A 110 -5.63 -11.66 4.12
N ILE A 111 -6.31 -10.62 3.61
CA ILE A 111 -6.28 -10.29 2.19
C ILE A 111 -4.87 -9.89 1.72
N PRO A 112 -4.22 -8.83 2.26
CA PRO A 112 -2.83 -8.52 1.96
C PRO A 112 -1.85 -9.70 2.11
N SER A 113 -2.09 -10.60 3.08
CA SER A 113 -1.21 -11.73 3.36
C SER A 113 -1.16 -12.75 2.22
N LEU A 114 -2.24 -12.89 1.44
CA LEU A 114 -2.29 -13.77 0.26
C LEU A 114 -1.26 -13.39 -0.80
N PHE A 115 -0.79 -12.15 -0.77
CA PHE A 115 0.07 -11.55 -1.80
C PHE A 115 1.43 -11.13 -1.25
N THR A 116 1.62 -11.25 0.07
CA THR A 116 2.85 -10.83 0.74
C THR A 116 3.80 -12.02 0.82
N GLY A 117 4.81 -12.04 -0.05
CA GLY A 117 5.88 -13.02 0.00
C GLY A 117 7.07 -12.56 0.85
N ALA A 118 8.05 -13.46 1.06
CA ALA A 118 9.28 -13.13 1.76
C ALA A 118 10.05 -11.95 1.13
N ARG A 119 9.95 -11.78 -0.20
CA ARG A 119 10.60 -10.68 -0.96
C ARG A 119 9.83 -9.36 -0.93
N SER A 120 8.58 -9.36 -0.43
CA SER A 120 7.76 -8.15 -0.37
C SER A 120 8.19 -7.23 0.78
N TRP A 121 8.85 -7.78 1.79
CA TRP A 121 9.30 -7.05 2.97
C TRP A 121 10.51 -6.17 2.65
N ARG A 122 10.38 -4.89 2.99
CA ARG A 122 11.44 -3.89 2.95
C ARG A 122 11.73 -3.46 4.38
N ALA A 123 13.01 -3.43 4.73
CA ALA A 123 13.47 -3.01 6.04
C ALA A 123 14.61 -2.04 5.86
N GLU A 124 14.60 -0.96 6.62
CA GLU A 124 15.72 -0.04 6.75
C GLU A 124 16.50 -0.37 8.01
N GLY A 125 17.83 -0.33 7.91
CA GLY A 125 18.70 -0.71 9.00
C GLY A 125 20.16 -0.80 8.58
N ILE A 126 21.02 -1.16 9.53
CA ILE A 126 22.44 -1.37 9.32
C ILE A 126 22.70 -2.87 9.31
N ALA A 127 23.41 -3.36 8.28
CA ALA A 127 23.83 -4.76 8.27
C ALA A 127 24.85 -4.99 9.38
N TYR A 128 24.76 -6.12 10.09
CA TYR A 128 25.64 -6.41 11.22
C TYR A 128 27.13 -6.24 10.88
N LYS A 129 27.54 -6.64 9.67
CA LYS A 129 28.92 -6.49 9.18
C LYS A 129 29.43 -5.04 9.20
N ASP A 130 28.55 -4.07 8.99
CA ASP A 130 28.87 -2.64 8.85
C ASP A 130 28.77 -1.88 10.19
N LEU A 131 28.39 -2.58 11.27
CA LEU A 131 28.36 -1.99 12.61
C LEU A 131 29.78 -1.76 13.17
N PRO A 132 30.00 -0.66 13.91
CA PRO A 132 31.20 -0.46 14.72
C PRO A 132 31.42 -1.61 15.72
N VAL A 133 32.67 -1.88 16.09
CA VAL A 133 33.05 -2.99 16.98
C VAL A 133 32.30 -2.91 18.32
N ASP A 134 32.31 -1.75 18.96
CA ASP A 134 31.63 -1.53 20.25
C ASP A 134 30.13 -1.82 20.17
N LYS A 135 29.50 -1.47 19.04
CA LYS A 135 28.07 -1.74 18.80
C LYS A 135 27.79 -3.20 18.48
N LYS A 136 28.71 -3.93 17.85
CA LYS A 136 28.57 -5.37 17.64
C LYS A 136 28.53 -6.13 18.95
N GLU A 137 29.39 -5.76 19.91
CA GLU A 137 29.40 -6.36 21.24
C GLU A 137 28.08 -6.11 21.99
N GLU A 138 27.58 -4.87 21.96
CA GLU A 138 26.27 -4.51 22.54
C GLU A 138 25.13 -5.34 21.90
N VAL A 139 25.12 -5.44 20.58
CA VAL A 139 24.12 -6.25 19.83
C VAL A 139 24.24 -7.73 20.18
N ASP A 140 25.43 -8.30 20.21
CA ASP A 140 25.62 -9.73 20.50
C ASP A 140 25.20 -10.09 21.93
N LEU A 141 25.47 -9.22 22.90
CA LEU A 141 24.98 -9.39 24.27
C LEU A 141 23.45 -9.37 24.30
N PHE A 142 22.83 -8.40 23.64
CA PHE A 142 21.37 -8.28 23.56
C PHE A 142 20.72 -9.51 22.88
N LEU A 143 21.29 -9.98 21.76
CA LEU A 143 20.81 -11.14 21.03
C LEU A 143 20.89 -12.43 21.86
N LYS A 144 21.96 -12.60 22.64
CA LYS A 144 22.13 -13.74 23.55
C LYS A 144 21.16 -13.70 24.72
N GLU A 145 21.00 -12.53 25.36
CA GLU A 145 20.09 -12.33 26.48
C GLU A 145 18.65 -12.65 26.09
N HIS A 146 18.20 -12.10 24.96
CA HIS A 146 16.82 -12.24 24.51
C HIS A 146 16.57 -13.47 23.62
N LYS A 147 17.61 -14.22 23.25
CA LYS A 147 17.55 -15.37 22.32
C LYS A 147 16.83 -15.00 21.02
N ARG A 148 17.29 -13.93 20.37
CA ARG A 148 16.72 -13.40 19.12
C ARG A 148 17.80 -13.28 18.04
N ASN A 149 17.33 -13.11 16.81
CA ASN A 149 18.17 -12.93 15.62
C ASN A 149 17.83 -11.62 14.93
N LEU A 150 18.82 -11.06 14.23
CA LEU A 150 18.63 -9.90 13.37
C LEU A 150 17.77 -10.24 12.15
N TRP A 151 17.25 -9.21 11.49
CA TRP A 151 16.27 -9.38 10.43
C TRP A 151 16.89 -9.84 9.11
N GLY A 152 16.23 -10.80 8.46
CA GLY A 152 16.56 -11.24 7.11
C GLY A 152 17.89 -12.00 6.99
N LYS A 153 18.24 -12.35 5.75
CA LYS A 153 19.48 -13.08 5.45
C LYS A 153 20.73 -12.24 5.65
N GLU A 154 20.60 -10.92 5.53
CA GLU A 154 21.70 -9.96 5.67
C GLU A 154 21.97 -9.56 7.13
N GLN A 155 21.21 -10.12 8.08
CA GLN A 155 21.31 -9.82 9.51
C GLN A 155 21.27 -8.30 9.77
N LEU A 156 20.17 -7.69 9.36
CA LEU A 156 19.93 -6.26 9.52
C LEU A 156 19.48 -5.95 10.95
N LEU A 157 20.16 -4.99 11.59
CA LEU A 157 19.66 -4.28 12.75
C LEU A 157 18.75 -3.16 12.25
N VAL A 158 17.44 -3.41 12.31
CA VAL A 158 16.44 -2.54 11.68
C VAL A 158 16.15 -1.31 12.53
N TYR A 159 15.82 -0.19 11.90
CA TYR A 159 15.41 1.03 12.59
C TYR A 159 13.93 1.05 12.93
N GLU A 160 13.11 0.40 12.10
CA GLU A 160 11.68 0.24 12.30
C GLU A 160 11.23 -1.17 11.93
N ALA A 161 9.98 -1.50 12.26
CA ALA A 161 9.39 -2.74 11.77
C ALA A 161 9.37 -2.72 10.22
N PRO A 162 9.82 -3.80 9.56
CA PRO A 162 9.76 -3.92 8.11
C PRO A 162 8.35 -3.65 7.55
N VAL A 163 8.25 -3.04 6.38
CA VAL A 163 7.00 -2.79 5.66
C VAL A 163 6.84 -3.74 4.49
N CYS A 164 5.62 -4.05 4.07
CA CYS A 164 5.39 -5.00 2.97
C CYS A 164 4.39 -4.56 1.90
N HIS A 165 3.73 -3.40 2.08
CA HIS A 165 2.92 -2.81 1.01
C HIS A 165 3.80 -2.46 -0.19
N GLN A 166 3.23 -2.38 -1.39
CA GLN A 166 4.02 -2.07 -2.59
C GLN A 166 4.26 -0.55 -2.69
N GLN A 167 5.42 -0.12 -3.18
CA GLN A 167 5.62 1.30 -3.51
C GLN A 167 4.96 1.62 -4.85
N ILE A 168 4.17 2.69 -4.88
CA ILE A 168 3.47 3.18 -6.06
C ILE A 168 3.96 4.61 -6.31
N GLU A 169 4.45 4.89 -7.51
CA GLU A 169 4.79 6.26 -7.90
C GLU A 169 3.54 7.00 -8.38
N LEU A 170 3.11 8.00 -7.61
CA LEU A 170 2.00 8.87 -7.99
C LEU A 170 2.47 10.01 -8.90
N PHE A 171 1.64 10.35 -9.89
CA PHE A 171 1.93 11.35 -10.93
C PHE A 171 3.29 11.14 -11.65
N PRO A 172 3.55 9.94 -12.20
CA PRO A 172 4.81 9.64 -12.86
C PRO A 172 4.99 10.48 -14.13
N VAL A 173 6.10 11.23 -14.19
CA VAL A 173 6.46 12.06 -15.37
C VAL A 173 7.30 11.27 -16.37
N LYS A 174 8.00 10.23 -15.92
CA LYS A 174 8.90 9.39 -16.72
C LYS A 174 8.38 7.96 -16.73
N GLY A 175 8.52 7.28 -17.86
CA GLY A 175 8.16 5.86 -17.98
C GLY A 175 7.61 5.51 -19.36
N LYS A 176 7.61 4.22 -19.67
CA LYS A 176 7.02 3.72 -20.92
C LYS A 176 5.50 3.80 -20.80
N LYS A 177 4.88 4.57 -21.68
CA LYS A 177 3.42 4.63 -21.78
C LYS A 177 2.89 3.38 -22.48
N SER A 178 1.82 2.82 -21.94
CA SER A 178 1.06 1.72 -22.53
C SER A 178 -0.41 1.88 -22.21
N VAL A 179 -1.25 1.10 -22.88
CA VAL A 179 -2.68 1.05 -22.62
C VAL A 179 -2.92 0.26 -21.33
N CYS A 180 -3.61 0.87 -20.37
CA CYS A 180 -4.00 0.20 -19.13
C CYS A 180 -5.09 -0.85 -19.39
N SER A 181 -4.92 -2.04 -18.83
CA SER A 181 -5.87 -3.16 -18.92
C SER A 181 -7.19 -2.92 -18.19
N VAL A 182 -7.24 -1.95 -17.28
CA VAL A 182 -8.41 -1.62 -16.45
C VAL A 182 -9.20 -0.46 -17.06
N CYS A 183 -8.56 0.70 -17.26
CA CYS A 183 -9.26 1.91 -17.72
C CYS A 183 -9.12 2.18 -19.22
N GLY A 184 -8.31 1.42 -19.97
CA GLY A 184 -8.09 1.63 -21.40
C GLY A 184 -7.28 2.89 -21.75
N GLN A 185 -6.88 3.71 -20.78
CA GLN A 185 -6.13 4.93 -21.03
C GLN A 185 -4.64 4.64 -21.28
N THR A 186 -4.01 5.48 -22.10
CA THR A 186 -2.55 5.42 -22.31
C THR A 186 -1.83 6.23 -21.24
N ALA A 187 -1.18 5.54 -20.30
CA ALA A 187 -0.47 6.13 -19.17
C ALA A 187 0.83 5.39 -18.88
N VAL A 188 1.65 5.91 -17.95
CA VAL A 188 2.76 5.13 -17.39
C VAL A 188 2.17 3.95 -16.64
N CYS A 189 2.52 2.74 -17.09
CA CYS A 189 2.00 1.52 -16.52
C CYS A 189 3.12 0.62 -16.01
N SER A 190 2.79 -0.14 -14.98
CA SER A 190 3.59 -1.21 -14.40
C SER A 190 3.03 -2.57 -14.83
N GLU A 191 3.82 -3.62 -14.62
CA GLU A 191 3.29 -4.98 -14.68
C GLU A 191 2.25 -5.14 -13.56
N VAL A 192 1.16 -5.84 -13.86
CA VAL A 192 0.08 -6.06 -12.90
C VAL A 192 0.64 -6.73 -11.65
N SER A 193 0.63 -5.97 -10.56
CA SER A 193 1.06 -6.40 -9.25
C SER A 193 -0.12 -6.93 -8.44
N LEU A 194 0.14 -7.91 -7.60
CA LEU A 194 -0.79 -8.30 -6.55
C LEU A 194 -0.68 -7.30 -5.38
N PRO A 195 -1.78 -6.82 -4.75
CA PRO A 195 -3.19 -7.12 -5.03
C PRO A 195 -3.93 -5.97 -5.72
N SER A 196 -3.45 -5.50 -6.87
CA SER A 196 -4.17 -4.44 -7.61
C SER A 196 -5.56 -4.92 -8.06
N PHE A 197 -5.76 -6.24 -8.16
CA PHE A 197 -7.06 -6.89 -8.17
C PHE A 197 -6.94 -8.30 -7.58
N LEU A 198 -7.82 -8.69 -6.65
CA LEU A 198 -7.77 -10.01 -5.99
C LEU A 198 -7.95 -11.19 -6.94
N LEU A 199 -8.57 -10.97 -8.11
CA LEU A 199 -8.82 -12.02 -9.09
C LEU A 199 -7.75 -12.10 -10.20
N PHE A 200 -6.73 -11.24 -10.19
CA PHE A 200 -5.57 -11.46 -11.06
C PHE A 200 -4.70 -12.56 -10.48
N ALA A 201 -4.94 -13.80 -10.89
CA ALA A 201 -4.21 -14.99 -10.43
C ALA A 201 -2.71 -14.99 -10.79
N SER A 202 -2.26 -14.08 -11.66
CA SER A 202 -0.87 -13.94 -12.10
C SER A 202 -0.70 -12.64 -12.91
N GLN A 203 0.55 -12.28 -13.22
CA GLN A 203 0.87 -11.26 -14.24
C GLN A 203 0.24 -11.58 -15.61
N SER A 204 0.03 -12.87 -15.91
CA SER A 204 -0.64 -13.32 -17.12
C SER A 204 -2.16 -13.33 -17.04
N ALA A 205 -2.76 -13.11 -15.87
CA ALA A 205 -4.21 -13.16 -15.69
C ALA A 205 -4.95 -12.01 -16.39
N THR A 206 -4.23 -10.94 -16.74
CA THR A 206 -4.71 -9.85 -17.60
C THR A 206 -4.54 -10.11 -19.09
N HIS A 207 -3.97 -11.24 -19.49
CA HIS A 207 -3.84 -11.55 -20.90
C HIS A 207 -5.23 -11.78 -21.49
N SER A 208 -5.62 -10.86 -22.37
CA SER A 208 -6.80 -11.05 -23.20
C SER A 208 -6.58 -12.20 -24.17
N PHE A 209 -7.56 -13.10 -24.28
CA PHE A 209 -7.63 -14.09 -25.35
C PHE A 209 -7.89 -13.44 -26.73
N ASN A 210 -8.20 -12.14 -26.77
CA ASN A 210 -8.34 -11.38 -28.00
C ASN A 210 -6.95 -11.04 -28.58
N SER A 211 -6.60 -11.69 -29.69
CA SER A 211 -5.35 -11.45 -30.42
C SER A 211 -5.22 -10.02 -30.95
N GLU A 212 -6.32 -9.31 -31.17
CA GLU A 212 -6.34 -7.90 -31.59
C GLU A 212 -6.14 -6.92 -30.42
N GLY A 213 -6.30 -7.39 -29.17
CA GLY A 213 -6.20 -6.57 -27.95
C GLY A 213 -4.78 -6.15 -27.54
N LYS A 214 -3.75 -6.57 -28.29
CA LYS A 214 -2.33 -6.20 -28.09
C LYS A 214 -1.80 -6.35 -26.65
N LYS A 215 -2.00 -7.51 -26.01
CA LYS A 215 -1.43 -7.86 -24.69
C LYS A 215 -1.53 -6.72 -23.65
N PRO A 216 -2.74 -6.38 -23.17
CA PRO A 216 -2.88 -5.39 -22.11
C PRO A 216 -2.56 -6.07 -20.78
N ASP A 217 -1.28 -6.39 -20.54
CA ASP A 217 -0.78 -7.00 -19.30
C ASP A 217 -0.37 -5.95 -18.26
N LYS A 218 -0.69 -4.68 -18.51
CA LYS A 218 -0.19 -3.54 -17.75
C LYS A 218 -1.29 -2.75 -17.09
N ILE A 219 -1.00 -2.25 -15.90
CA ILE A 219 -1.91 -1.42 -15.12
C ILE A 219 -1.32 -0.02 -14.95
N CYS A 220 -2.11 1.03 -15.15
CA CYS A 220 -1.65 2.38 -14.88
C CYS A 220 -1.55 2.62 -13.38
N TRP A 221 -0.69 3.56 -12.97
CA TRP A 221 -0.49 3.92 -11.57
C TRP A 221 -1.82 4.25 -10.84
N GLU A 222 -2.78 4.88 -11.53
CA GLU A 222 -4.09 5.23 -10.96
C GLU A 222 -4.90 3.99 -10.58
N CYS A 223 -4.99 3.03 -11.51
CA CYS A 223 -5.74 1.80 -11.29
C CYS A 223 -5.01 0.91 -10.28
N GLU A 224 -3.67 0.88 -10.31
CA GLU A 224 -2.86 0.18 -9.30
C GLU A 224 -3.08 0.75 -7.91
N PHE A 225 -3.10 2.08 -7.78
CA PHE A 225 -3.40 2.80 -6.54
C PHE A 225 -4.82 2.50 -6.04
N LEU A 226 -5.84 2.78 -6.85
CA LEU A 226 -7.26 2.56 -6.49
C LEU A 226 -7.53 1.10 -6.12
N GLY A 227 -6.91 0.16 -6.84
CA GLY A 227 -7.06 -1.27 -6.57
C GLY A 227 -6.64 -1.68 -5.16
N LYS A 228 -5.70 -0.97 -4.50
CA LYS A 228 -5.33 -1.27 -3.11
C LYS A 228 -6.40 -0.80 -2.12
N PHE A 229 -7.03 0.36 -2.38
CA PHE A 229 -8.05 0.94 -1.49
C PHE A 229 -9.34 0.14 -1.43
N ALA A 230 -9.57 -0.76 -2.39
CA ALA A 230 -10.70 -1.68 -2.34
C ALA A 230 -10.70 -2.57 -1.09
N VAL A 231 -9.54 -2.80 -0.46
CA VAL A 231 -9.42 -3.55 0.80
C VAL A 231 -10.11 -2.83 1.97
N GLU A 232 -10.23 -1.50 1.94
CA GLU A 232 -10.96 -0.73 2.95
C GLU A 232 -12.48 -0.92 2.81
N ALA A 233 -12.99 -0.89 1.58
CA ALA A 233 -14.43 -0.91 1.31
C ALA A 233 -15.02 -2.33 1.18
N ALA A 234 -14.24 -3.30 0.73
CA ALA A 234 -14.71 -4.67 0.53
C ALA A 234 -14.89 -5.39 1.87
N HIS A 235 -16.06 -5.99 2.08
CA HIS A 235 -16.29 -6.83 3.25
C HIS A 235 -15.76 -8.23 2.99
N TYR A 236 -14.99 -8.76 3.93
CA TYR A 236 -14.42 -10.10 3.82
C TYR A 236 -14.71 -10.95 5.06
N LYS A 237 -14.99 -12.23 4.82
CA LYS A 237 -15.14 -13.24 5.86
C LYS A 237 -14.33 -14.46 5.46
N SER A 238 -13.38 -14.85 6.27
CA SER A 238 -12.75 -16.17 6.15
C SER A 238 -13.53 -17.15 7.02
N SER A 239 -13.89 -18.30 6.46
CA SER A 239 -14.50 -19.43 7.17
C SER A 239 -13.94 -20.71 6.59
N ASP A 240 -13.42 -21.58 7.45
CA ASP A 240 -12.72 -22.81 7.06
C ASP A 240 -11.57 -22.53 6.08
N GLU A 241 -11.56 -23.18 4.92
CA GLU A 241 -10.58 -22.97 3.84
C GLU A 241 -11.00 -21.88 2.82
N ASN A 242 -12.15 -21.24 3.03
CA ASN A 242 -12.75 -20.32 2.06
C ASN A 242 -12.62 -18.86 2.50
N LEU A 243 -12.35 -17.98 1.53
CA LEU A 243 -12.47 -16.53 1.68
C LEU A 243 -13.71 -16.05 0.93
N TYR A 244 -14.68 -15.53 1.68
CA TYR A 244 -15.88 -14.90 1.15
C TYR A 244 -15.66 -13.41 1.04
N ILE A 245 -15.85 -12.86 -0.16
CA ILE A 245 -15.83 -11.41 -0.40
C ILE A 245 -17.27 -10.99 -0.66
N LEU A 246 -17.82 -10.20 0.25
CA LEU A 246 -19.15 -9.62 0.13
C LEU A 246 -19.07 -8.35 -0.69
N GLN A 247 -19.55 -8.45 -1.92
CA GLN A 247 -19.74 -7.32 -2.82
C GLN A 247 -21.03 -6.59 -2.41
N ILE A 248 -20.89 -5.53 -1.61
CA ILE A 248 -22.01 -4.63 -1.35
C ILE A 248 -22.14 -3.74 -2.58
N HIS A 249 -23.28 -3.86 -3.26
CA HIS A 249 -23.61 -3.26 -4.55
C HIS A 249 -22.98 -1.87 -4.80
N THR A 250 -22.37 -1.67 -5.98
CA THR A 250 -22.13 -0.34 -6.53
C THR A 250 -23.42 0.13 -7.22
N GLY A 251 -23.80 1.39 -7.00
CA GLY A 251 -25.14 1.94 -7.29
C GLY A 251 -25.55 2.11 -8.75
N ASN A 252 -24.89 1.46 -9.72
CA ASN A 252 -25.10 1.72 -11.16
C ASN A 252 -25.63 0.51 -11.94
N VAL A 253 -26.52 -0.30 -11.33
CA VAL A 253 -27.27 -1.30 -12.08
C VAL A 253 -28.76 -1.07 -11.85
N GLU A 254 -29.39 -0.26 -12.71
CA GLU A 254 -30.82 -0.39 -12.96
C GLU A 254 -31.04 -1.77 -13.61
N LYS A 255 -32.00 -2.53 -13.10
CA LYS A 255 -32.41 -3.83 -13.66
C LYS A 255 -33.23 -3.64 -14.92
#